data_AF-A0A947AQS7-F1
#
_entry.id   AF-A0A947AQS7-F1
#
_cell.length_a   1.000
_cell.length_b   1.000
_cell.length_c   1.000
_cell.angle_alpha   90.00
_cell.angle_beta   90.00
_cell.angle_gamma   90.00
#
_symmetry.space_group_name_H-M   'P 1'
#
loop_
_entity.id
_entity.type
_entity.pdbx_description
1 polymer ?
#
loop_
_entity_poly.entity_id
_entity_poly.type
_entity_poly.pdbx_seq_one_letter_code
_entity_poly.pdbx_strand_id
1 'polypeptide(L)'
;VCACPENYQPDARTFVEAQQAGLSMVEVSHAPLAAVKDADIVYTDVWASMGQKEEAEKRKIEFQGFQVNDELMAATGKESLFMHCLPVERDVETTDSVVESPASIVFDEAENRMHAQNAILLKLCGKA
;
A
#
# COMPACT_ATOMS: atom_id res chain seq x y z
N VAL A 1 -6.02 -6.97 -3.83
CA VAL A 1 -7.23 -6.41 -3.19
C VAL A 1 -6.90 -5.01 -2.69
N CYS A 2 -7.76 -4.02 -2.90
CA CYS A 2 -7.65 -2.70 -2.27
C CYS A 2 -8.53 -2.70 -1.02
N ALA A 3 -7.92 -2.63 0.16
CA ALA A 3 -8.63 -2.53 1.44
C ALA A 3 -8.73 -1.06 1.84
N CYS A 4 -9.95 -0.52 1.92
CA CYS A 4 -10.17 0.87 2.31
C CYS A 4 -11.53 1.07 2.98
N PRO A 5 -11.74 2.14 3.75
CA PRO A 5 -13.08 2.52 4.20
C PRO A 5 -14.01 2.82 3.00
N GLU A 6 -15.32 2.72 3.19
CA GLU A 6 -16.32 2.83 2.09
C GLU A 6 -16.23 4.14 1.30
N ASN A 7 -15.84 5.23 1.97
CA ASN A 7 -15.74 6.58 1.39
C ASN A 7 -14.37 6.88 0.75
N TYR A 8 -13.44 5.92 0.72
CA TYR A 8 -12.10 6.06 0.12
C TYR A 8 -11.83 5.04 -0.98
N GLN A 9 -12.88 4.61 -1.68
CA GLN A 9 -12.73 3.69 -2.79
C GLN A 9 -11.87 4.27 -3.91
N PRO A 10 -11.17 3.41 -4.69
CA PRO A 10 -10.51 3.84 -5.91
C PRO A 10 -11.46 4.57 -6.85
N ASP A 11 -10.92 5.47 -7.66
CA ASP A 11 -11.68 6.11 -8.74
C ASP A 11 -12.37 5.04 -9.61
N ALA A 12 -13.68 5.18 -9.79
CA ALA A 12 -14.52 4.17 -10.42
C ALA A 12 -14.11 3.89 -11.87
N ARG A 13 -13.67 4.91 -12.60
CA ARG A 13 -13.21 4.75 -13.98
C ARG A 13 -11.92 3.93 -14.01
N THR A 14 -10.94 4.28 -13.18
CA THR A 14 -9.66 3.57 -13.08
C THR A 14 -9.87 2.12 -12.66
N PHE A 15 -10.77 1.86 -11.70
CA PHE A 15 -11.11 0.51 -11.27
C PHE A 15 -11.72 -0.34 -12.39
N VAL A 16 -12.68 0.22 -13.15
CA VAL A 16 -13.29 -0.46 -14.30
C VAL A 16 -12.26 -0.72 -15.40
N GLU A 17 -11.39 0.25 -15.71
CA GLU A 17 -10.31 0.06 -16.68
C GLU A 17 -9.36 -1.08 -16.27
N ALA A 18 -8.99 -1.16 -14.98
CA ALA A 18 -8.15 -2.23 -14.46
C ALA A 18 -8.81 -3.61 -14.56
N GLN A 19 -10.11 -3.71 -14.27
CA GLN A 19 -10.86 -4.97 -14.41
C GLN A 19 -10.98 -5.39 -15.89
N GLN A 20 -11.24 -4.43 -16.79
CA GLN A 20 -11.39 -4.70 -18.22
C GLN A 20 -10.08 -5.11 -18.91
N ALA A 21 -8.92 -4.70 -18.36
CA ALA A 21 -7.64 -5.17 -18.84
C ALA A 21 -7.49 -6.70 -18.76
N GLY A 22 -8.23 -7.36 -17.85
CA GLY A 22 -8.31 -8.83 -17.77
C GLY A 22 -6.97 -9.51 -17.43
N LEU A 23 -5.99 -8.76 -16.92
CA LEU A 23 -4.65 -9.26 -16.60
C LEU A 23 -4.59 -9.97 -15.25
N SER A 24 -5.46 -9.59 -14.31
CA SER A 24 -5.51 -10.12 -12.95
C SER A 24 -6.85 -9.81 -12.29
N MET A 25 -7.14 -10.46 -11.17
CA MET A 25 -8.32 -10.18 -10.36
C MET A 25 -8.10 -8.88 -9.56
N VAL A 26 -9.05 -7.94 -9.67
CA VAL A 26 -9.02 -6.66 -8.98
C VAL A 26 -10.30 -6.52 -8.14
N GLU A 27 -10.13 -6.33 -6.84
CA GLU A 27 -11.21 -6.33 -5.85
C GLU A 27 -11.03 -5.19 -4.85
N VAL A 28 -12.15 -4.70 -4.33
CA VAL A 28 -12.20 -3.76 -3.20
C VAL A 28 -12.80 -4.49 -2.00
N SER A 29 -12.24 -4.27 -0.82
CA SER A 29 -12.75 -4.79 0.44
C SER A 29 -12.79 -3.70 1.49
N HIS A 30 -13.79 -3.74 2.36
CA HIS A 30 -13.91 -2.87 3.54
C HIS A 30 -13.58 -3.58 4.84
N ALA A 31 -13.19 -4.86 4.76
CA ALA A 31 -12.80 -5.71 5.89
C ALA A 31 -11.30 -6.02 5.79
N PRO A 32 -10.42 -5.23 6.43
CA PRO A 32 -8.97 -5.30 6.23
C PRO A 32 -8.38 -6.68 6.57
N LEU A 33 -8.79 -7.29 7.69
CA LEU A 33 -8.33 -8.63 8.08
C LEU A 33 -8.70 -9.72 7.06
N ALA A 34 -9.88 -9.62 6.44
CA ALA A 34 -10.27 -10.57 5.40
C ALA A 34 -9.54 -10.30 4.07
N ALA A 35 -9.22 -9.03 3.79
CA ALA A 35 -8.59 -8.59 2.54
C ALA A 35 -7.14 -9.05 2.41
N VAL A 36 -6.44 -9.26 3.52
CA VAL A 36 -5.02 -9.66 3.54
C VAL A 36 -4.81 -11.16 3.55
N LYS A 37 -5.87 -11.95 3.70
CA LYS A 37 -5.76 -13.42 3.74
C LYS A 37 -5.04 -13.92 2.48
N ASP A 38 -4.02 -14.76 2.69
CA ASP A 38 -3.18 -15.34 1.65
C ASP A 38 -2.41 -14.31 0.79
N ALA A 39 -2.31 -13.04 1.23
CA ALA A 39 -1.54 -12.02 0.51
C ALA A 39 -0.03 -12.29 0.62
N ASP A 40 0.71 -12.23 -0.49
CA ASP A 40 2.19 -12.30 -0.47
C ASP A 40 2.83 -10.97 -0.04
N ILE A 41 2.14 -9.86 -0.31
CA ILE A 41 2.60 -8.50 -0.02
C ILE A 41 1.45 -7.72 0.60
N VAL A 42 1.74 -7.01 1.69
CA VAL A 42 0.86 -5.98 2.27
C VAL A 42 1.52 -4.62 2.05
N TYR A 43 0.77 -3.69 1.46
CA TYR A 43 1.24 -2.35 1.09
C TYR A 43 0.31 -1.30 1.69
N THR A 44 0.88 -0.28 2.32
CA THR A 44 0.12 0.91 2.76
C THR A 44 0.87 2.21 2.42
N ASP A 45 0.20 3.33 2.59
CA ASP A 45 0.73 4.69 2.41
C ASP A 45 0.12 5.59 3.49
N VAL A 46 0.70 6.77 3.68
CA VAL A 46 0.19 7.81 4.58
C VAL A 46 -1.28 8.09 4.27
N TRP A 47 -2.10 8.14 5.32
CA TRP A 47 -3.53 8.35 5.14
C TRP A 47 -3.85 9.77 4.67
N ALA A 48 -3.05 10.77 5.03
CA ALA A 48 -3.18 12.14 4.54
C ALA A 48 -1.96 12.51 3.68
N SER A 49 -2.20 12.74 2.39
CA SER A 49 -1.11 13.02 1.44
C SER A 49 -0.61 14.47 1.53
N MET A 50 0.42 14.79 0.75
CA MET A 50 0.94 16.16 0.63
C MET A 50 -0.17 17.13 0.23
N GLY A 51 -0.42 18.13 1.08
CA GLY A 51 -1.49 19.13 0.88
C GLY A 51 -2.80 18.84 1.61
N GLN A 52 -2.93 17.70 2.30
CA GLN A 52 -4.15 17.29 3.02
C GLN A 52 -3.99 17.32 4.55
N LYS A 53 -3.12 18.20 5.07
CA LYS A 53 -2.82 18.24 6.52
C LYS A 53 -4.05 18.50 7.40
N GLU A 54 -5.01 19.27 6.90
CA GLU A 54 -6.26 19.55 7.61
C GLU A 54 -7.17 18.31 7.74
N GLU A 55 -6.97 17.29 6.89
CA GLU A 55 -7.74 16.05 6.90
C GLU A 55 -7.12 14.96 7.79
N ALA A 56 -5.89 15.15 8.28
CA ALA A 56 -5.12 14.11 8.96
C ALA A 56 -5.86 13.48 10.14
N GLU A 57 -6.41 14.29 11.05
CA GLU A 57 -7.13 13.79 12.23
C GLU A 57 -8.43 13.07 11.86
N LYS A 58 -9.15 13.57 10.86
CA LYS A 58 -10.36 12.90 10.35
C LYS A 58 -10.01 11.55 9.75
N ARG A 59 -8.96 11.49 8.93
CA ARG A 59 -8.53 10.24 8.28
C ARG A 59 -7.99 9.23 9.27
N LYS A 60 -7.28 9.65 10.33
CA LYS A 60 -6.87 8.76 11.43
C LYS A 60 -8.06 8.02 12.06
N ILE A 61 -9.19 8.70 12.22
CA ILE A 61 -10.41 8.08 12.75
C ILE A 61 -11.03 7.13 11.72
N GLU A 62 -11.18 7.58 10.47
CA GLU A 62 -11.84 6.79 9.43
C GLU A 62 -11.03 5.56 8.99
N PHE A 63 -9.70 5.61 9.10
CA PHE A 63 -8.78 4.52 8.75
C PHE A 63 -8.29 3.70 9.95
N GLN A 64 -8.72 3.97 11.19
CA GLN A 64 -8.18 3.31 12.39
C GLN A 64 -8.13 1.77 12.29
N GLY A 65 -9.10 1.15 11.61
CA GLY A 65 -9.15 -0.32 11.40
C GLY A 65 -8.23 -0.85 10.30
N PHE A 66 -7.58 0.02 9.52
CA PHE A 66 -6.75 -0.31 8.34
C PHE A 66 -5.26 -0.14 8.61
N GLN A 67 -4.84 0.17 9.84
CA GLN A 67 -3.42 0.24 10.19
C GLN A 67 -2.75 -1.11 9.94
N VAL A 68 -1.61 -1.09 9.24
CA VAL A 68 -0.79 -2.28 9.05
C VAL A 68 0.03 -2.51 10.31
N ASN A 69 -0.47 -3.39 11.17
CA ASN A 69 0.14 -3.80 12.43
C ASN A 69 0.39 -5.31 12.46
N ASP A 70 0.98 -5.82 13.54
CA ASP A 70 1.32 -7.24 13.70
C ASP A 70 0.11 -8.18 13.56
N GLU A 71 -1.08 -7.76 14.03
CA GLU A 71 -2.32 -8.54 13.89
C GLU A 71 -2.73 -8.68 12.42
N LEU A 72 -2.70 -7.57 11.67
CA LEU A 72 -3.03 -7.55 10.26
C LEU A 72 -2.01 -8.34 9.42
N MET A 73 -0.73 -8.23 9.73
CA MET A 73 0.32 -9.04 9.08
C MET A 73 0.15 -10.54 9.39
N ALA A 74 -0.22 -10.90 10.62
CA ALA A 74 -0.52 -12.29 10.98
C ALA A 74 -1.78 -12.84 10.28
N ALA A 75 -2.77 -11.99 10.00
CA ALA A 75 -4.01 -12.36 9.32
C ALA A 75 -3.80 -12.80 7.86
N THR A 76 -2.63 -12.56 7.28
CA THR A 76 -2.23 -13.14 5.98
C THR A 76 -2.18 -14.66 6.02
N GLY A 77 -1.91 -15.26 7.18
CA GLY A 77 -1.83 -16.71 7.38
C GLY A 77 -0.54 -17.35 6.84
N LYS A 78 0.43 -16.55 6.36
CA LYS A 78 1.72 -17.02 5.84
C LYS A 78 2.82 -15.99 6.04
N GLU A 79 4.04 -16.31 5.61
CA GLU A 79 5.12 -15.33 5.51
C GLU A 79 4.82 -14.39 4.34
N SER A 80 4.61 -13.11 4.65
CA SER A 80 4.29 -12.06 3.69
C SER A 80 5.25 -10.89 3.87
N LEU A 81 5.54 -10.18 2.77
CA LEU A 81 6.39 -9.00 2.80
C LEU A 81 5.57 -7.74 3.06
N PHE A 82 6.20 -6.76 3.70
CA PHE A 82 5.63 -5.44 3.93
C PHE A 82 6.33 -4.38 3.06
N MET A 83 5.54 -3.54 2.40
CA MET A 83 5.97 -2.47 1.51
C MET A 83 5.31 -1.13 1.86
N HIS A 84 6.01 -0.03 1.56
CA HIS A 84 5.57 1.34 1.84
C HIS A 84 6.37 2.33 0.98
N CYS A 85 5.69 3.26 0.32
CA CYS A 85 6.32 4.18 -0.66
C CYS A 85 7.27 5.22 -0.04
N LEU A 86 7.09 5.50 1.26
CA LEU A 86 7.76 6.51 2.08
C LEU A 86 7.43 7.97 1.68
N PRO A 87 7.47 8.93 2.62
CA PRO A 87 7.81 8.79 4.04
C PRO A 87 6.69 8.10 4.84
N VAL A 88 7.06 7.36 5.87
CA VAL A 88 6.12 6.69 6.79
C VAL A 88 5.82 7.59 8.00
N GLU A 89 4.55 7.72 8.38
CA GLU A 89 4.11 8.21 9.70
C GLU A 89 3.93 7.00 10.63
N ARG A 90 4.98 6.72 11.41
CA ARG A 90 4.99 5.59 12.34
C ARG A 90 3.84 5.68 13.35
N ASP A 91 3.25 4.51 13.61
CA ASP A 91 2.09 4.29 14.46
C ASP A 91 0.81 5.01 13.98
N VAL A 92 0.78 5.45 12.72
CA VAL A 92 -0.41 5.95 12.02
C VAL A 92 -0.89 4.90 11.01
N GLU A 93 -0.36 4.88 9.78
CA GLU A 93 -0.75 3.89 8.78
C GLU A 93 -0.11 2.52 8.98
N THR A 94 1.02 2.47 9.70
CA THR A 94 1.71 1.23 10.05
C THR A 94 2.47 1.39 11.37
N THR A 95 2.59 0.30 12.14
CA THR A 95 3.32 0.32 13.41
C THR A 95 4.82 0.29 13.20
N ASP A 96 5.56 0.88 14.15
CA ASP A 96 7.04 0.81 14.19
C ASP A 96 7.56 -0.63 14.09
N SER A 97 6.89 -1.57 14.77
CA SER A 97 7.21 -3.00 14.76
C SER A 97 7.19 -3.63 13.38
N VAL A 98 6.24 -3.23 12.52
CA VAL A 98 6.10 -3.79 11.17
C VAL A 98 7.16 -3.22 10.25
N VAL A 99 7.40 -1.91 10.33
CA VAL A 99 8.42 -1.20 9.54
C VAL A 99 9.83 -1.73 9.82
N GLU A 100 10.15 -2.04 11.08
CA GLU A 100 11.46 -2.59 11.49
C GLU A 100 11.53 -4.12 11.43
N SER A 101 10.44 -4.80 11.05
CA SER A 101 10.40 -6.26 11.02
C SER A 101 11.26 -6.85 9.91
N PRO A 102 11.68 -8.12 10.03
CA PRO A 102 12.33 -8.85 8.93
C PRO A 102 11.47 -8.99 7.66
N ALA A 103 10.15 -8.80 7.77
CA ALA A 103 9.23 -8.83 6.62
C ALA A 103 9.24 -7.51 5.83
N SER A 104 9.74 -6.42 6.42
CA SER A 104 9.79 -5.10 5.81
C SER A 104 10.90 -5.02 4.76
N ILE A 105 10.50 -4.64 3.54
CA ILE A 105 11.41 -4.40 2.42
C ILE A 105 11.36 -2.92 1.96
N VAL A 106 10.93 -2.02 2.84
CA VAL A 106 10.72 -0.59 2.50
C VAL A 106 11.99 0.11 1.99
N PHE A 107 13.18 -0.31 2.45
CA PHE A 107 14.44 0.26 1.98
C PHE A 107 14.91 -0.33 0.65
N ASP A 108 14.68 -1.63 0.40
CA ASP A 108 14.91 -2.23 -0.91
C ASP A 108 13.97 -1.62 -1.95
N GLU A 109 12.71 -1.38 -1.59
CA GLU A 109 11.75 -0.65 -2.40
C GLU A 109 12.25 0.77 -2.72
N ALA A 110 12.75 1.50 -1.71
CA ALA A 110 13.29 2.84 -1.87
C ALA A 110 14.53 2.88 -2.79
N GLU A 111 15.47 1.94 -2.63
CA GLU A 111 16.65 1.82 -3.51
C GLU A 111 16.24 1.54 -4.96
N ASN A 112 15.26 0.65 -5.15
CA ASN A 112 14.77 0.28 -6.47
C ASN A 112 14.13 1.43 -7.25
N ARG A 113 13.74 2.53 -6.58
CA ARG A 113 13.29 3.76 -7.26
C ARG A 113 14.35 4.29 -8.22
N MET A 114 15.62 4.33 -7.82
CA MET A 114 16.72 4.80 -8.66
C MET A 114 16.90 3.89 -9.88
N HIS A 115 16.92 2.57 -9.65
CA HIS A 115 17.16 1.59 -10.70
C HIS A 115 16.03 1.57 -11.74
N ALA A 116 14.77 1.54 -11.28
CA ALA A 116 13.60 1.57 -12.15
C ALA A 116 13.54 2.87 -12.98
N GLN A 117 13.80 4.03 -12.34
CA GLN A 117 13.78 5.31 -13.04
C GLN A 117 14.92 5.44 -14.06
N ASN A 118 16.12 4.93 -13.75
CA ASN A 118 17.23 4.87 -14.71
C ASN A 118 16.86 4.02 -15.94
N ALA A 119 16.22 2.87 -15.74
CA ALA A 119 15.75 2.02 -16.85
C ALA A 119 14.71 2.75 -17.73
N ILE A 120 13.76 3.45 -17.11
CA ILE A 120 12.79 4.29 -17.82
C ILE A 120 13.48 5.37 -18.65
N LEU A 121 14.46 6.09 -18.07
CA LEU A 121 15.22 7.13 -18.76
C LEU A 121 15.99 6.58 -19.96
N LEU A 122 16.70 5.46 -19.80
CA LEU A 122 17.40 4.81 -20.91
C LEU A 122 16.43 4.42 -22.02
N LYS A 123 15.24 3.89 -21.68
CA LYS A 123 14.23 3.54 -22.67
C LYS A 123 13.73 4.74 -23.45
N LEU A 124 13.35 5.82 -22.75
CA LEU A 124 12.85 7.05 -23.37
C LEU A 124 13.90 7.77 -24.22
N CYS A 125 15.18 7.65 -23.87
CA CYS A 125 16.28 8.19 -24.67
C CYS A 125 16.73 7.26 -25.82
N GLY A 126 16.05 6.13 -26.06
CA GLY A 126 16.41 5.18 -27.12
C GLY A 126 17.72 4.43 -26.88
N LYS A 127 18.11 4.27 -25.61
CA LYS A 127 19.36 3.60 -25.18
C LYS A 127 19.13 2.19 -24.63
N ALA A 128 17.90 1.68 -24.70
CA ALA A 128 17.48 0.35 -24.22
C ALA A 128 16.50 -0.34 -25.19
#